data_AF-A0A133YY55-F1
#
_entry.id   AF-A0A133YY55-F1
#
_cell.length_a   1.000
_cell.length_b   1.000
_cell.length_c   1.000
_cell.angle_alpha   90.00
_cell.angle_beta   90.00
_cell.angle_gamma   90.00
#
_symmetry.space_group_name_H-M   'P 1'
#
loop_
_entity.id
_entity.type
_entity.pdbx_description
1 polymer ?
#
loop_
_entity_poly.entity_id
_entity_poly.type
_entity_poly.pdbx_seq_one_letter_code
_entity_poly.pdbx_strand_id
1 'polypeptide(L)'
;MLEYLNHLKEIHTDDESRIALSKIETALTEKKYGLVWEEHEEEVDKKLIHNIPVFKEVEDKKIVADENKDFNFLLEGDNLHSLWSSGRC
;
A
#
# COMPACT_ATOMS: atom_id res chain seq x y z
N MET A 1 -14.77 23.32 -7.36
CA MET A 1 -13.75 23.06 -8.41
C MET A 1 -14.40 22.83 -9.78
N LEU A 2 -15.36 21.89 -9.91
CA LEU A 2 -16.14 21.71 -11.15
C LEU A 2 -16.96 22.95 -11.54
N GLU A 3 -17.57 23.64 -10.57
CA GLU A 3 -18.32 24.89 -10.81
C GLU A 3 -17.44 26.01 -11.40
N TYR A 4 -16.18 26.11 -10.97
CA TYR A 4 -15.23 27.08 -11.52
C TYR A 4 -14.84 26.74 -12.97
N LEU A 5 -14.72 25.45 -13.29
CA LEU A 5 -14.49 24.99 -14.66
C LEU A 5 -15.66 25.32 -15.59
N ASN A 6 -16.90 25.19 -15.09
CA ASN A 6 -18.11 25.55 -15.85
C ASN A 6 -18.17 27.06 -16.11
N HIS A 7 -17.88 27.88 -15.11
CA HIS A 7 -17.79 29.33 -15.28
C HIS A 7 -16.72 29.73 -16.31
N LEU A 8 -15.55 29.07 -16.32
CA LEU A 8 -14.52 29.29 -17.35
C LEU A 8 -15.00 28.89 -18.75
N LYS A 9 -15.77 27.80 -18.89
CA LYS A 9 -16.36 27.40 -20.18
C LYS A 9 -17.41 28.38 -20.70
N GLU A 10 -18.06 29.14 -19.83
CA GLU A 10 -19.02 30.17 -20.23
C GLU A 10 -18.33 31.46 -20.69
N ILE A 11 -17.18 31.79 -20.10
CA ILE A 11 -16.39 32.99 -20.47
C ILE A 11 -15.58 32.77 -21.76
N HIS A 12 -15.11 31.53 -22.00
CA HIS A 12 -14.30 31.20 -23.17
C HIS A 12 -15.16 30.65 -24.33
N THR A 13 -15.28 31.44 -25.41
CA THR A 13 -16.01 31.09 -26.65
C THR A 13 -15.12 30.52 -27.74
N ASP A 14 -13.81 30.43 -27.54
CA ASP A 14 -12.90 29.84 -28.52
C ASP A 14 -12.93 28.30 -28.44
N ASP A 15 -13.05 27.65 -29.60
CA ASP A 15 -13.24 26.20 -29.70
C ASP A 15 -12.08 25.42 -29.07
N GLU A 16 -10.85 25.93 -29.14
CA GLU A 16 -9.68 25.30 -28.54
C GLU A 16 -9.74 25.29 -27.00
N SER A 17 -10.08 26.41 -26.36
CA SER A 17 -10.24 26.46 -24.90
C SER A 17 -11.40 25.61 -24.42
N ARG A 18 -12.50 25.53 -25.18
CA ARG A 18 -13.64 24.65 -24.82
C ARG A 18 -13.24 23.18 -24.84
N ILE A 19 -12.46 22.75 -25.83
CA ILE A 19 -11.92 21.39 -25.92
C ILE A 19 -10.95 21.11 -24.76
N ALA A 20 -10.04 22.04 -24.47
CA ALA A 20 -9.08 21.89 -23.38
C ALA A 20 -9.79 21.78 -22.00
N LEU A 21 -10.76 22.65 -21.73
CA LEU A 21 -11.56 22.62 -20.50
C LEU A 21 -12.40 21.35 -20.40
N SER A 22 -12.93 20.82 -21.51
CA SER A 22 -13.64 19.54 -21.52
C SER A 22 -12.74 18.36 -21.19
N LYS A 23 -11.51 18.33 -21.71
CA LYS A 23 -10.53 17.28 -21.39
C LYS A 23 -10.15 17.31 -19.90
N ILE A 24 -9.99 18.50 -19.33
CA ILE A 24 -9.71 18.69 -17.89
C ILE A 24 -10.89 18.19 -17.05
N GLU A 25 -12.13 18.50 -17.43
CA GLU A 25 -13.32 18.00 -16.76
C GLU A 25 -13.42 16.46 -16.80
N THR A 26 -13.19 15.85 -17.96
CA THR A 26 -13.17 14.39 -18.10
C THR A 26 -12.10 13.77 -17.21
N ALA A 27 -10.87 14.27 -17.23
CA ALA A 27 -9.78 13.75 -16.40
C ALA A 27 -10.04 13.90 -14.88
N LEU A 28 -10.72 14.98 -14.46
CA LEU A 28 -11.12 15.19 -13.06
C LEU A 28 -12.28 14.30 -12.65
N THR A 29 -13.21 14.00 -13.56
CA THR A 29 -14.37 13.15 -13.28
C THR A 29 -14.07 11.65 -13.38
N GLU A 30 -13.05 11.26 -14.15
CA GLU A 30 -12.53 9.88 -14.20
C GLU A 30 -11.88 9.46 -12.87
N LYS A 31 -11.27 10.40 -12.13
CA LYS A 31 -10.67 10.17 -10.82
C LYS A 31 -11.65 10.29 -9.64
N LYS A 32 -12.97 10.11 -9.88
CA LYS A 32 -14.01 10.23 -8.84
C LYS A 32 -13.97 9.13 -7.78
N TYR A 33 -13.32 8.00 -8.07
CA TYR A 33 -13.23 6.87 -7.18
C TYR A 33 -11.77 6.60 -6.85
N GLY A 34 -11.44 6.67 -5.56
CA GLY A 34 -10.11 6.39 -5.04
C GLY A 34 -10.25 5.82 -3.64
N LEU A 35 -9.28 4.99 -3.25
CA LEU A 35 -9.18 4.52 -1.87
C LEU A 35 -8.71 5.69 -1.02
N VAL A 36 -9.60 6.19 -0.16
CA VAL A 36 -9.25 7.14 0.90
C VAL A 36 -8.86 6.29 2.10
N TRP A 37 -7.58 6.30 2.44
CA TRP A 37 -7.08 5.64 3.64
C TRP A 37 -7.09 6.66 4.77
N GLU A 38 -7.65 6.29 5.92
CA GLU A 38 -7.39 7.04 7.15
C GLU A 38 -5.96 6.73 7.61
N GLU A 39 -5.28 7.71 8.20
CA GLU A 39 -4.00 7.46 8.89
C GLU A 39 -4.29 6.59 10.12
N HIS A 40 -4.27 5.26 9.92
CA HIS A 40 -4.38 4.28 10.98
C HIS A 40 -3.01 3.64 11.19
N GLU A 41 -2.40 3.94 12.32
CA GLU A 41 -1.16 3.29 12.76
C GLU A 41 -1.52 1.99 13.49
N GLU A 42 -1.07 0.86 12.97
CA GLU A 42 -1.30 -0.42 13.63
C GLU A 42 -0.35 -0.58 14.83
N GLU A 43 -0.77 -1.35 15.83
CA GLU A 43 0.07 -1.64 17.02
C GLU A 43 1.39 -2.33 16.64
N VAL A 44 1.42 -3.00 15.50
CA VAL A 44 2.63 -3.57 14.90
C VAL A 44 3.62 -2.48 14.50
N ASP A 45 3.15 -1.41 13.85
CA ASP A 45 4.00 -0.29 13.41
C ASP A 45 4.70 0.38 14.59
N LYS A 46 3.95 0.64 15.68
CA LYS A 46 4.50 1.23 16.91
C LYS A 46 5.58 0.35 17.54
N LYS A 47 5.37 -0.96 17.55
CA LYS A 47 6.32 -1.93 18.13
C LYS A 47 7.59 -2.03 17.32
N LEU A 48 7.51 -1.93 15.98
CA LEU A 48 8.67 -1.98 15.08
C LEU A 48 9.63 -0.78 15.22
N ILE A 49 9.15 0.36 15.73
CA ILE A 49 10.01 1.53 15.99
C ILE A 49 11.06 1.24 17.06
N HIS A 50 10.69 0.48 18.10
CA HIS A 50 11.52 0.27 19.29
C HIS A 50 11.99 -1.17 19.48
N ASN A 51 11.35 -2.15 18.85
CA ASN A 51 11.68 -3.57 18.99
C ASN A 51 12.02 -4.16 17.63
N ILE A 52 13.23 -4.70 17.52
CA ILE A 52 13.67 -5.41 16.31
C ILE A 52 13.27 -6.89 16.48
N PRO A 53 12.42 -7.45 15.59
CA PRO A 53 12.06 -8.85 15.65
C PRO A 53 13.27 -9.73 15.31
N VAL A 54 13.55 -10.72 16.14
CA VAL A 54 14.64 -11.69 15.95
C VAL A 54 14.07 -13.10 15.84
N PHE A 55 14.59 -13.87 14.89
CA PHE A 55 14.24 -15.28 14.76
C PHE A 55 14.98 -16.10 15.80
N LYS A 56 14.25 -17.01 16.45
CA LYS A 56 14.81 -18.00 17.36
C LYS A 56 14.31 -19.38 16.93
N GLU A 57 15.24 -20.28 16.66
CA GLU A 57 14.91 -21.68 16.40
C GLU A 57 14.43 -22.35 17.70
N VAL A 58 13.37 -23.15 17.60
CA VAL A 58 12.82 -23.94 18.70
C VAL A 58 13.04 -25.41 18.35
N GLU A 59 14.16 -25.96 18.81
CA GLU A 59 14.58 -27.34 18.50
C GLU A 59 13.53 -28.38 18.92
N ASP A 60 12.83 -28.14 20.03
CA ASP A 60 11.77 -29.03 20.55
C ASP A 60 10.60 -29.21 19.58
N LYS A 61 10.37 -28.25 18.68
CA LYS A 61 9.30 -28.29 17.66
C LYS A 61 9.82 -28.68 16.28
N LYS A 62 11.07 -29.09 16.16
CA LYS A 62 11.68 -29.47 14.88
C LYS A 62 11.05 -30.77 14.37
N ILE A 63 10.49 -30.71 13.17
CA ILE A 63 9.91 -31.87 12.49
C ILE A 63 10.88 -32.28 11.38
N VAL A 64 11.49 -33.45 11.53
CA VAL A 64 12.39 -34.02 10.51
C VAL A 64 11.67 -35.18 9.83
N ALA A 65 11.38 -35.03 8.54
CA ALA A 65 10.78 -36.08 7.72
C ALA A 65 11.83 -36.81 6.85
N ASP A 66 12.82 -36.09 6.33
CA ASP A 66 13.94 -36.62 5.54
C ASP A 66 15.11 -35.63 5.61
N GLU A 67 16.28 -36.09 6.07
CA GLU A 67 17.47 -35.25 6.25
C GLU A 67 18.18 -34.92 4.93
N ASN A 68 17.86 -35.63 3.84
CA ASN A 68 18.50 -35.44 2.53
C ASN A 68 17.70 -34.53 1.59
N LYS A 69 16.59 -33.95 2.06
CA LYS A 69 15.74 -33.04 1.29
C LYS A 69 15.87 -31.61 1.77
N ASP A 70 15.37 -30.69 0.94
CA ASP A 70 15.30 -29.28 1.28
C ASP A 70 14.46 -29.05 2.54
N PHE A 71 14.88 -28.07 3.34
CA PHE A 71 14.20 -27.69 4.56
C PHE A 71 13.07 -26.70 4.27
N ASN A 72 11.91 -26.93 4.89
CA ASN A 72 10.82 -25.97 4.95
C ASN A 72 10.82 -25.29 6.33
N PHE A 73 10.55 -23.99 6.36
CA PHE A 73 10.47 -23.21 7.59
C PHE A 73 9.03 -22.91 7.95
N LEU A 74 8.67 -23.11 9.23
CA LEU A 74 7.43 -22.64 9.82
C LEU A 74 7.76 -21.48 10.75
N LEU A 75 7.22 -20.29 10.46
CA LEU A 75 7.40 -19.10 11.28
C LEU A 75 6.14 -18.90 12.14
N GLU A 76 6.31 -18.91 13.46
CA GLU A 76 5.24 -18.66 14.42
C GLU A 76 5.33 -17.20 14.89
N GLY A 77 4.35 -16.38 14.50
CA GLY A 77 4.34 -14.95 14.83
C GLY A 77 3.50 -14.12 13.88
N ASP A 78 3.68 -12.82 13.96
CA ASP A 78 3.06 -11.85 13.07
C ASP A 78 3.74 -11.87 11.68
N ASN A 79 2.94 -11.78 10.62
CA ASN A 79 3.44 -11.91 9.25
C ASN A 79 4.27 -10.69 8.82
N LEU A 80 3.89 -9.48 9.24
CA LEU A 80 4.60 -8.24 8.91
C LEU A 80 5.97 -8.23 9.56
N HIS A 81 6.06 -8.61 10.83
CA HIS A 81 7.34 -8.76 11.53
C HIS A 81 8.24 -9.80 10.84
N SER A 82 7.67 -10.92 10.40
CA SER A 82 8.42 -11.99 9.74
C SER A 82 9.02 -11.56 8.39
N LEU A 83 8.28 -10.76 7.61
CA LEU A 83 8.76 -10.20 6.34
C LEU A 83 9.77 -9.07 6.54
N TRP A 84 9.61 -8.26 7.60
CA TRP A 84 10.52 -7.15 7.88
C TRP A 84 11.92 -7.62 8.32
N SER A 85 11.98 -8.71 9.10
CA SER A 85 13.27 -9.28 9.53
C SER A 85 13.98 -10.08 8.44
N SER A 86 13.25 -10.70 7.50
CA SER A 86 13.86 -11.49 6.42
C SER A 86 14.47 -10.63 5.30
N GLY A 87 13.95 -9.42 5.07
CA GLY A 87 14.44 -8.50 4.03
C GLY A 87 15.70 -7.70 4.39
N ARG A 88 16.24 -7.85 5.60
CA ARG A 88 17.46 -7.14 6.07
C ARG A 88 18.66 -8.04 6.36
N CYS A 89 18.55 -9.35 6.08
CA CYS A 89 19.69 -10.27 6.12
C CYS A 89 20.45 -10.29 4.79
#